data_AF-A0A3B9M8V4-F1
#
_entry.id   AF-A0A3B9M8V4-F1
#
_cell.length_a   1.000
_cell.length_b   1.000
_cell.length_c   1.000
_cell.angle_alpha   90.00
_cell.angle_beta   90.00
_cell.angle_gamma   90.00
#
_symmetry.space_group_name_H-M   'P 1'
#
loop_
_entity.id
_entity.type
_entity.pdbx_description
1 polymer ?
#
loop_
_entity_poly.entity_id
_entity_poly.type
_entity_poly.pdbx_seq_one_letter_code
_entity_poly.pdbx_strand_id
1 'polypeptide(L)'
;MVMLNVEADVVVGPILAERARRAGVVYTLAAGDQPGAIFELAEWAQTLGFKVVSAGRGTVLFADDHHATPETYREQAERNRNNPKMYCSFRDGTKSQTEMAAVSNVLRMPPEVRGMHEPYCRWQDLGRVFSLEKDGGILRSEGVVDMANAIDAEDRYVHEDKVFPGIFVVVTSDHAGVRSSMGSMFEPGFGGTAQQWGPNWGLFRPYHLACVEVPMSVARAVLQGRPTGDLRGGMVAELVAVAKKDLKPGDELDGAGGYTVYGLSERYQVARERRLLPFGFAYRGRLKRAVARDQALSWDDVEGEQSGFLYELRQEQDRLFS
;
A
#
# COMPACT_ATOMS: atom_id res chain seq x y z
N MET A 1 -17.19 -11.78 -6.83
CA MET A 1 -16.09 -12.34 -6.05
C MET A 1 -15.52 -11.24 -5.16
N VAL A 2 -15.56 -11.43 -3.85
CA VAL A 2 -14.94 -10.51 -2.89
C VAL A 2 -13.55 -11.05 -2.56
N MET A 3 -12.51 -10.31 -2.91
CA MET A 3 -11.12 -10.66 -2.64
C MET A 3 -10.73 -10.15 -1.25
N LEU A 4 -10.42 -11.09 -0.35
CA LEU A 4 -9.88 -10.80 0.98
C LEU A 4 -8.34 -10.95 1.03
N ASN A 5 -7.76 -11.60 0.02
CA ASN A 5 -6.33 -11.86 -0.06
C ASN A 5 -5.67 -10.77 -0.90
N VAL A 6 -5.20 -9.73 -0.23
CA VAL A 6 -4.52 -8.58 -0.87
C VAL A 6 -3.20 -9.04 -1.49
N GLU A 7 -2.54 -10.03 -0.91
CA GLU A 7 -1.28 -10.59 -1.41
C GLU A 7 -1.45 -11.23 -2.79
N ALA A 8 -2.58 -11.89 -3.06
CA ALA A 8 -2.93 -12.40 -4.38
C ALA A 8 -3.36 -11.28 -5.34
N ASP A 9 -4.09 -10.29 -4.83
CA ASP A 9 -4.56 -9.15 -5.62
C ASP A 9 -3.41 -8.35 -6.22
N VAL A 10 -2.36 -8.07 -5.44
CA VAL A 10 -1.20 -7.32 -5.93
C VAL A 10 -0.32 -8.11 -6.90
N VAL A 11 -0.60 -9.40 -7.13
CA VAL A 11 0.14 -10.22 -8.10
C VAL A 11 -0.70 -10.43 -9.37
N VAL A 12 -1.97 -10.80 -9.22
CA VAL A 12 -2.86 -11.22 -10.32
C VAL A 12 -4.27 -10.59 -10.28
N GLY A 13 -4.48 -9.57 -9.45
CA GLY A 13 -5.76 -8.88 -9.30
C GLY A 13 -6.34 -8.37 -10.63
N PRO A 14 -5.57 -7.62 -11.45
CA PRO A 14 -6.06 -7.12 -12.73
C PRO A 14 -6.58 -8.20 -13.70
N ILE A 15 -5.91 -9.36 -13.81
CA ILE A 15 -6.40 -10.42 -14.71
C ILE A 15 -7.65 -11.12 -14.15
N LEU A 16 -7.73 -11.29 -12.83
CA LEU A 16 -8.94 -11.82 -12.19
C LEU A 16 -10.12 -10.86 -12.36
N ALA A 17 -9.88 -9.55 -12.24
CA ALA A 17 -10.87 -8.51 -12.48
C ALA A 17 -11.37 -8.50 -13.93
N GLU A 18 -10.46 -8.64 -14.91
CA GLU A 18 -10.84 -8.75 -16.31
C GLU A 18 -11.67 -10.01 -16.60
N ARG A 19 -11.26 -11.17 -16.07
CA ARG A 19 -12.01 -12.42 -16.25
C ARG A 19 -13.41 -12.33 -15.63
N ALA A 20 -13.51 -11.75 -14.44
CA ALA A 20 -14.79 -11.48 -13.78
C ALA A 20 -15.69 -10.59 -14.66
N ARG A 21 -15.13 -9.49 -15.19
CA ARG A 21 -15.84 -8.58 -16.10
C ARG A 21 -16.36 -9.30 -17.35
N ARG A 22 -15.53 -10.12 -18.00
CA ARG A 22 -15.93 -10.92 -19.17
C ARG A 22 -17.03 -11.93 -18.86
N ALA A 23 -17.03 -12.47 -17.65
CA ALA A 23 -18.07 -13.38 -17.16
C ALA A 23 -19.34 -12.66 -16.65
N GLY A 24 -19.38 -11.32 -16.68
CA GLY A 24 -20.52 -10.54 -16.18
C GLY A 24 -20.66 -10.55 -14.65
N VAL A 25 -19.58 -10.82 -13.92
CA VAL A 25 -19.56 -10.81 -12.45
C VAL A 25 -18.64 -9.71 -11.91
N VAL A 26 -18.95 -9.19 -10.72
CA VAL A 26 -18.14 -8.15 -10.07
C VAL A 26 -16.96 -8.77 -9.34
N TYR A 27 -15.74 -8.35 -9.68
CA TYR A 27 -14.55 -8.51 -8.85
C TYR A 27 -14.45 -7.30 -7.94
N THR A 28 -14.28 -7.48 -6.63
CA THR A 28 -14.14 -6.37 -5.69
C THR A 28 -13.13 -6.72 -4.61
N LEU A 29 -12.34 -5.74 -4.19
CA LEU A 29 -11.62 -5.83 -2.91
C LEU A 29 -12.61 -5.69 -1.76
N ALA A 30 -12.16 -6.06 -0.57
CA ALA A 30 -12.96 -5.98 0.65
C ALA A 30 -12.83 -4.59 1.31
N ALA A 31 -13.97 -4.00 1.67
CA ALA A 31 -14.04 -2.86 2.58
C ALA A 31 -13.56 -3.25 3.99
N GLY A 32 -13.12 -2.23 4.73
CA GLY A 32 -12.70 -2.34 6.13
C GLY A 32 -11.22 -2.68 6.33
N ASP A 33 -10.55 -3.27 5.35
CA ASP A 33 -9.08 -3.23 5.32
C ASP A 33 -8.61 -1.86 4.81
N GLN A 34 -7.36 -1.47 5.08
CA GLN A 34 -6.86 -0.14 4.74
C GLN A 34 -7.03 0.20 3.24
N PRO A 35 -6.75 -0.71 2.27
CA PRO A 35 -6.96 -0.40 0.86
C PRO A 35 -8.42 -0.02 0.55
N GLY A 36 -9.38 -0.82 1.05
CA GLY A 36 -10.81 -0.56 0.86
C GLY A 36 -11.24 0.79 1.44
N ALA A 37 -10.80 1.11 2.66
CA ALA A 37 -11.10 2.38 3.31
C ALA A 37 -10.49 3.59 2.57
N ILE A 38 -9.29 3.44 2.00
CA ILE A 38 -8.66 4.46 1.16
C ILE A 38 -9.44 4.66 -0.14
N PHE A 39 -9.91 3.58 -0.79
CA PHE A 39 -10.72 3.68 -2.00
C PHE A 39 -12.02 4.43 -1.78
N GLU A 40 -12.71 4.14 -0.68
CA GLU A 40 -13.96 4.83 -0.33
C GLU A 40 -13.72 6.34 -0.12
N LEU A 41 -12.65 6.70 0.60
CA LEU A 41 -12.32 8.11 0.85
C LEU A 41 -11.86 8.84 -0.42
N ALA A 42 -11.05 8.18 -1.25
CA ALA A 42 -10.57 8.73 -2.51
C ALA A 42 -11.71 8.85 -3.54
N GLU A 43 -12.57 7.85 -3.66
CA GLU A 43 -13.75 7.88 -4.54
C GLU A 43 -14.69 9.02 -4.13
N TRP A 44 -14.93 9.21 -2.83
CA TRP A 44 -15.71 10.34 -2.32
C TRP A 44 -15.09 11.68 -2.72
N ALA A 45 -13.79 11.86 -2.49
CA ALA A 45 -13.08 13.09 -2.83
C ALA A 45 -13.13 13.39 -4.35
N GLN A 46 -12.87 12.38 -5.18
CA GLN A 46 -12.94 12.49 -6.63
C GLN A 46 -14.36 12.79 -7.12
N THR A 47 -15.38 12.20 -6.50
CA THR A 47 -16.80 12.46 -6.82
C THR A 47 -17.18 13.92 -6.56
N LEU A 48 -16.57 14.56 -5.56
CA LEU A 48 -16.73 15.99 -5.28
C LEU A 48 -15.93 16.91 -6.21
N GLY A 49 -15.12 16.35 -7.12
CA GLY A 49 -14.29 17.11 -8.06
C GLY A 49 -12.94 17.55 -7.48
N PHE A 50 -12.52 17.00 -6.33
CA PHE A 50 -11.17 17.22 -5.83
C PHE A 50 -10.14 16.46 -6.66
N LYS A 51 -8.96 17.05 -6.80
CA LYS A 51 -7.77 16.32 -7.24
C LYS A 51 -7.13 15.66 -6.02
N VAL A 52 -6.74 14.40 -6.17
CA VAL A 52 -6.01 13.67 -5.12
C VAL A 52 -4.51 13.85 -5.36
N VAL A 53 -3.85 14.53 -4.43
CA VAL A 53 -2.39 14.76 -4.44
C VAL A 53 -1.68 13.50 -3.98
N SER A 54 -2.15 12.89 -2.89
CA SER A 54 -1.63 11.63 -2.39
C SER A 54 -2.70 10.84 -1.63
N ALA A 55 -2.50 9.54 -1.48
CA ALA A 55 -3.36 8.67 -0.68
C ALA A 55 -2.52 7.63 0.06
N GLY A 56 -2.92 7.28 1.29
CA GLY A 56 -2.07 6.50 2.15
C GLY A 56 -2.69 5.99 3.43
N ARG A 57 -1.87 5.29 4.20
CA ARG A 57 -2.20 4.81 5.55
C ARG A 57 -1.16 5.26 6.57
N GLY A 58 -1.56 5.22 7.84
CA GLY A 58 -0.62 5.32 8.94
C GLY A 58 0.15 4.01 9.14
N THR A 59 1.41 4.10 9.56
CA THR A 59 2.29 2.95 9.84
C THR A 59 3.02 3.07 11.18
N VAL A 60 3.66 1.98 11.58
CA VAL A 60 4.60 1.92 12.70
C VAL A 60 5.78 1.08 12.25
N LEU A 61 6.84 1.75 11.80
CA LEU A 61 8.05 1.11 11.29
C LEU A 61 9.28 1.77 11.92
N PHE A 62 9.95 1.04 12.82
CA PHE A 62 11.23 1.45 13.42
C PHE A 62 12.39 1.20 12.45
N ALA A 63 13.53 1.86 12.67
CA ALA A 63 14.68 1.79 11.76
C ALA A 63 15.15 0.35 11.44
N ASP A 64 15.12 -0.56 12.43
CA ASP A 64 15.58 -1.95 12.27
C ASP A 64 14.46 -2.93 11.87
N ASP A 65 13.21 -2.47 11.73
CA ASP A 65 12.06 -3.37 11.60
C ASP A 65 12.08 -4.19 10.31
N HIS A 66 12.61 -3.67 9.20
CA HIS A 66 12.77 -4.45 7.96
C HIS A 66 13.58 -5.74 8.16
N HIS A 67 14.41 -5.80 9.21
CA HIS A 67 15.25 -6.94 9.56
C HIS A 67 14.68 -7.80 10.70
N ALA A 68 13.52 -7.42 11.22
CA ALA A 68 12.81 -8.21 12.21
C ALA A 68 12.47 -9.59 11.64
N THR A 69 12.51 -10.61 12.50
CA THR A 69 12.15 -11.99 12.16
C THR A 69 11.01 -12.44 13.07
N PRO A 70 10.40 -13.62 12.83
CA PRO A 70 9.40 -14.18 13.75
C PRO A 70 9.89 -14.27 15.21
N GLU A 71 11.20 -14.32 15.43
CA GLU A 71 11.81 -14.30 16.77
C GLU A 71 11.67 -12.95 17.46
N THR A 72 11.90 -11.85 16.72
CA THR A 72 11.97 -10.48 17.24
C THR A 72 10.69 -10.08 17.97
N TYR A 73 9.55 -10.53 17.46
CA TYR A 73 8.21 -10.19 17.98
C TYR A 73 7.40 -11.41 18.46
N ARG A 74 8.06 -12.54 18.69
CA ARG A 74 7.45 -13.80 19.19
C ARG A 74 6.53 -13.55 20.39
N GLU A 75 7.06 -12.90 21.42
CA GLU A 75 6.34 -12.70 22.68
C GLU A 75 5.09 -11.84 22.49
N GLN A 76 5.19 -10.74 21.73
CA GLN A 76 4.06 -9.86 21.42
C GLN A 76 3.02 -10.58 20.56
N ALA A 77 3.45 -11.41 19.60
CA ALA A 77 2.55 -12.20 18.77
C ALA A 77 1.75 -13.20 19.62
N GLU A 78 2.42 -13.94 20.50
CA GLU A 78 1.79 -14.93 21.38
C GLU A 78 0.83 -14.28 22.38
N ARG A 79 1.21 -13.16 22.99
CA ARG A 79 0.32 -12.36 23.87
C ARG A 79 -0.96 -11.94 23.15
N ASN A 80 -0.86 -11.61 21.86
CA ASN A 80 -1.99 -11.23 21.01
C ASN A 80 -2.68 -12.42 20.32
N ARG A 81 -2.30 -13.66 20.63
CA ARG A 81 -2.82 -14.90 20.01
C ARG A 81 -2.68 -14.93 18.48
N ASN A 82 -1.62 -14.30 17.97
CA ASN A 82 -1.28 -14.23 16.55
C ASN A 82 -0.16 -15.20 16.19
N ASN A 83 -0.12 -15.64 14.94
CA ASN A 83 1.03 -16.35 14.39
C ASN A 83 2.26 -15.40 14.35
N PRO A 84 3.43 -15.77 14.90
CA PRO A 84 4.61 -14.89 14.94
C PRO A 84 5.10 -14.40 13.57
N LYS A 85 5.04 -15.26 12.54
CA LYS A 85 5.44 -14.89 11.17
C LYS A 85 4.47 -13.87 10.58
N MET A 86 3.17 -14.11 10.73
CA MET A 86 2.17 -13.12 10.32
C MET A 86 2.35 -11.80 11.08
N TYR A 87 2.56 -11.86 12.40
CA TYR A 87 2.76 -10.65 13.20
C TYR A 87 4.01 -9.86 12.74
N CYS A 88 5.10 -10.57 12.46
CA CYS A 88 6.32 -9.97 11.94
C CYS A 88 6.11 -9.28 10.58
N SER A 89 5.21 -9.77 9.70
CA SER A 89 4.91 -9.10 8.42
C SER A 89 4.23 -7.74 8.58
N PHE A 90 3.56 -7.49 9.71
CA PHE A 90 3.04 -6.15 10.03
C PHE A 90 4.16 -5.22 10.49
N ARG A 91 5.18 -5.78 11.17
CA ARG A 91 6.29 -5.04 11.74
C ARG A 91 7.36 -4.73 10.72
N ASP A 92 7.74 -5.68 9.88
CA ASP A 92 8.80 -5.50 8.87
C ASP A 92 8.40 -4.63 7.66
N GLY A 93 7.21 -4.02 7.71
CA GLY A 93 6.66 -3.16 6.66
C GLY A 93 6.02 -3.90 5.49
N THR A 94 6.21 -5.22 5.35
CA THR A 94 5.74 -5.96 4.17
C THR A 94 4.24 -5.86 3.98
N LYS A 95 3.44 -5.93 5.06
CA LYS A 95 1.99 -5.80 4.96
C LYS A 95 1.56 -4.40 4.52
N SER A 96 2.11 -3.36 5.12
CA SER A 96 1.82 -1.96 4.73
C SER A 96 2.16 -1.72 3.27
N GLN A 97 3.30 -2.22 2.80
CA GLN A 97 3.72 -2.15 1.40
C GLN A 97 2.78 -2.92 0.47
N THR A 98 2.33 -4.11 0.88
CA THR A 98 1.35 -4.93 0.13
C THR A 98 0.03 -4.17 -0.05
N GLU A 99 -0.50 -3.61 1.03
CA GLU A 99 -1.73 -2.82 0.99
C GLU A 99 -1.58 -1.57 0.12
N MET A 100 -0.45 -0.87 0.21
CA MET A 100 -0.22 0.31 -0.61
C MET A 100 0.00 -0.01 -2.10
N ALA A 101 0.54 -1.19 -2.44
CA ALA A 101 0.57 -1.65 -3.82
C ALA A 101 -0.85 -1.89 -4.36
N ALA A 102 -1.75 -2.46 -3.55
CA ALA A 102 -3.16 -2.59 -3.93
C ALA A 102 -3.83 -1.22 -4.09
N VAL A 103 -3.54 -0.29 -3.18
CA VAL A 103 -4.03 1.10 -3.27
C VAL A 103 -3.60 1.74 -4.58
N SER A 104 -2.31 1.62 -4.88
CA SER A 104 -1.67 2.16 -6.07
C SER A 104 -2.32 1.64 -7.34
N ASN A 105 -2.53 0.34 -7.44
CA ASN A 105 -3.06 -0.31 -8.64
C ASN A 105 -4.53 0.04 -8.92
N VAL A 106 -5.34 0.27 -7.89
CA VAL A 106 -6.73 0.73 -8.03
C VAL A 106 -6.80 2.22 -8.34
N LEU A 107 -6.12 3.07 -7.56
CA LEU A 107 -6.18 4.52 -7.74
C LEU A 107 -5.37 5.01 -8.93
N ARG A 108 -4.57 4.13 -9.56
CA ARG A 108 -3.63 4.45 -10.64
C ARG A 108 -2.56 5.45 -10.22
N MET A 109 -2.18 5.40 -8.94
CA MET A 109 -1.25 6.32 -8.29
C MET A 109 0.03 5.58 -7.90
N PRO A 110 1.13 5.65 -8.67
CA PRO A 110 2.35 4.91 -8.38
C PRO A 110 3.08 5.47 -7.13
N PRO A 111 3.90 4.66 -6.43
CA PRO A 111 4.83 5.20 -5.43
C PRO A 111 5.87 6.09 -6.11
N GLU A 112 6.31 7.15 -5.45
CA GLU A 112 7.30 8.05 -6.03
C GLU A 112 8.70 7.43 -6.05
N VAL A 113 9.06 6.78 -4.94
CA VAL A 113 10.32 6.06 -4.72
C VAL A 113 10.01 4.63 -4.27
N ARG A 114 10.97 3.70 -4.45
CA ARG A 114 10.84 2.34 -3.92
C ARG A 114 10.63 2.38 -2.41
N GLY A 115 9.60 1.72 -1.94
CA GLY A 115 9.23 1.69 -0.53
C GLY A 115 8.41 2.90 -0.07
N MET A 116 8.10 3.86 -0.94
CA MET A 116 7.51 5.15 -0.56
C MET A 116 8.43 5.94 0.39
N HIS A 117 8.10 7.20 0.70
CA HIS A 117 8.94 8.02 1.57
C HIS A 117 8.76 7.69 3.06
N GLU A 118 7.54 7.30 3.46
CA GLU A 118 7.18 6.90 4.83
C GLU A 118 7.67 7.87 5.94
N PRO A 119 7.48 9.20 5.82
CA PRO A 119 7.94 10.14 6.82
C PRO A 119 7.13 10.03 8.11
N TYR A 120 7.73 10.45 9.22
CA TYR A 120 6.96 10.83 10.41
C TYR A 120 5.92 11.90 10.04
N CYS A 121 4.65 11.65 10.33
CA CYS A 121 3.59 12.62 10.01
C CYS A 121 2.41 12.51 10.99
N ARG A 122 2.03 13.66 11.54
CA ARG A 122 0.78 13.80 12.30
C ARG A 122 -0.39 14.03 11.36
N TRP A 123 -1.59 13.65 11.77
CA TRP A 123 -2.78 13.83 10.92
C TRP A 123 -3.04 15.31 10.57
N GLN A 124 -2.63 16.25 11.43
CA GLN A 124 -2.71 17.70 11.18
C GLN A 124 -1.72 18.19 10.10
N ASP A 125 -0.63 17.45 9.90
CA ASP A 125 0.45 17.82 9.00
C ASP A 125 0.30 17.20 7.60
N LEU A 126 -0.69 16.32 7.40
CA LEU A 126 -0.91 15.58 6.15
C LEU A 126 -0.91 16.48 4.92
N GLY A 127 -1.70 17.57 4.95
CA GLY A 127 -1.81 18.52 3.84
C GLY A 127 -0.49 19.21 3.50
N ARG A 128 0.39 19.43 4.48
CA ARG A 128 1.70 20.04 4.26
C ARG A 128 2.75 19.02 3.83
N VAL A 129 2.87 17.91 4.55
CA VAL A 129 3.93 16.91 4.33
C VAL A 129 3.76 16.27 2.95
N PHE A 130 2.58 15.73 2.64
CA PHE A 130 2.33 15.07 1.36
C PHE A 130 1.83 16.05 0.28
N SER A 131 2.47 17.22 0.24
CA SER A 131 2.39 18.20 -0.84
C SER A 131 3.61 18.12 -1.75
N LEU A 132 3.57 18.85 -2.87
CA LEU A 132 4.73 19.03 -3.72
C LEU A 132 5.85 19.81 -2.99
N GLU A 133 7.11 19.56 -3.36
CA GLU A 133 8.28 20.30 -2.86
C GLU A 133 8.14 21.81 -3.06
N LYS A 134 7.55 22.25 -4.18
CA LYS A 134 7.28 23.67 -4.47
C LYS A 134 6.30 24.32 -3.48
N ASP A 135 5.47 23.50 -2.82
CA ASP A 135 4.46 23.91 -1.84
C ASP A 135 4.92 23.57 -0.40
N GLY A 136 6.20 23.19 -0.21
CA GLY A 136 6.79 22.89 1.10
C GLY A 136 6.59 21.46 1.60
N GLY A 137 6.09 20.55 0.76
CA GLY A 137 5.99 19.13 1.05
C GLY A 137 7.20 18.32 0.57
N ILE A 138 7.04 16.99 0.55
CA ILE A 138 8.11 16.04 0.21
C ILE A 138 8.00 15.42 -1.20
N LEU A 139 6.90 15.68 -1.90
CA LEU A 139 6.58 14.98 -3.16
C LEU A 139 7.12 15.75 -4.37
N ARG A 140 7.58 15.05 -5.39
CA ARG A 140 7.94 15.64 -6.69
C ARG A 140 6.77 15.66 -7.67
N SER A 141 5.77 14.81 -7.43
CA SER A 141 4.59 14.65 -8.28
C SER A 141 3.30 14.45 -7.49
N GLU A 142 2.18 14.90 -8.06
CA GLU A 142 0.84 14.62 -7.55
C GLU A 142 0.37 13.23 -8.05
N GLY A 143 -0.65 12.67 -7.39
CA GLY A 143 -1.22 11.39 -7.77
C GLY A 143 -0.31 10.22 -7.41
N VAL A 144 0.26 10.25 -6.20
CA VAL A 144 1.15 9.20 -5.68
C VAL A 144 0.58 8.54 -4.43
N VAL A 145 1.04 7.33 -4.15
CA VAL A 145 0.79 6.69 -2.85
C VAL A 145 1.97 6.90 -1.91
N ASP A 146 1.69 7.09 -0.63
CA ASP A 146 2.72 7.15 0.42
C ASP A 146 2.15 6.73 1.80
N MET A 147 2.98 6.72 2.84
CA MET A 147 2.64 6.26 4.18
C MET A 147 3.04 7.28 5.23
N ALA A 148 2.27 7.38 6.32
CA ALA A 148 2.54 8.29 7.43
C ALA A 148 3.01 7.50 8.66
N ASN A 149 4.30 7.55 8.96
CA ASN A 149 4.88 6.80 10.06
C ASN A 149 4.57 7.47 11.42
N ALA A 150 4.33 6.66 12.44
CA ALA A 150 4.18 7.09 13.82
C ALA A 150 5.52 7.12 14.58
N ILE A 151 6.63 6.77 13.92
CA ILE A 151 7.99 6.84 14.46
C ILE A 151 8.62 8.18 14.10
N ASP A 152 9.12 8.92 15.09
CA ASP A 152 9.76 10.22 14.89
C ASP A 152 11.24 10.10 14.46
N ALA A 153 11.89 11.24 14.22
CA ALA A 153 13.29 11.29 13.77
C ALA A 153 14.30 10.72 14.78
N GLU A 154 13.89 10.52 16.04
CA GLU A 154 14.70 9.91 17.09
C GLU A 154 14.33 8.42 17.33
N ASP A 155 13.63 7.80 16.37
CA ASP A 155 13.17 6.40 16.40
C ASP A 155 12.21 6.10 17.56
N ARG A 156 11.41 7.09 17.99
CA ARG A 156 10.46 6.94 19.09
C ARG A 156 9.03 6.83 18.58
N TYR A 157 8.25 5.96 19.21
CA TYR A 157 6.83 5.84 18.93
C TYR A 157 6.02 7.01 19.50
N VAL A 158 5.34 7.74 18.62
CA VAL A 158 4.47 8.85 18.98
C VAL A 158 3.03 8.35 19.16
N HIS A 159 2.48 8.55 20.36
CA HIS A 159 1.15 8.07 20.71
C HIS A 159 0.03 8.98 20.23
N GLU A 160 0.24 10.29 20.34
CA GLU A 160 -0.74 11.33 20.06
C GLU A 160 -0.63 11.80 18.61
N ASP A 161 -1.76 12.21 18.02
CA ASP A 161 -1.82 12.83 16.70
C ASP A 161 -1.27 12.00 15.51
N LYS A 162 -0.86 10.76 15.75
CA LYS A 162 -0.44 9.84 14.69
C LYS A 162 -1.61 9.49 13.76
N VAL A 163 -1.27 9.16 12.52
CA VAL A 163 -2.23 8.66 11.55
C VAL A 163 -2.61 7.20 11.85
N PHE A 164 -1.67 6.35 12.27
CA PHE A 164 -1.94 4.94 12.56
C PHE A 164 -2.94 4.79 13.73
N PRO A 165 -3.97 3.93 13.63
CA PRO A 165 -4.22 2.90 12.62
C PRO A 165 -5.08 3.37 11.41
N GLY A 166 -5.31 4.67 11.27
CA GLY A 166 -6.17 5.24 10.23
C GLY A 166 -5.52 5.37 8.84
N ILE A 167 -6.30 5.98 7.95
CA ILE A 167 -5.98 6.21 6.54
C ILE A 167 -6.15 7.68 6.18
N PHE A 168 -5.53 8.11 5.07
CA PHE A 168 -5.64 9.47 4.60
C PHE A 168 -5.72 9.60 3.08
N VAL A 169 -6.27 10.74 2.65
CA VAL A 169 -6.20 11.24 1.27
C VAL A 169 -5.89 12.73 1.34
N VAL A 170 -4.82 13.19 0.68
CA VAL A 170 -4.53 14.62 0.53
C VAL A 170 -5.16 15.12 -0.76
N VAL A 171 -5.96 16.17 -0.64
CA VAL A 171 -6.75 16.73 -1.74
C VAL A 171 -6.38 18.17 -2.03
N THR A 172 -6.61 18.56 -3.28
CA THR A 172 -6.50 19.94 -3.76
C THR A 172 -7.63 20.28 -4.74
N SER A 173 -7.74 21.56 -5.09
CA SER A 173 -8.69 22.05 -6.08
C SER A 173 -8.13 23.24 -6.84
N ASP A 174 -8.40 23.31 -8.15
CA ASP A 174 -8.10 24.48 -8.96
C ASP A 174 -9.10 25.62 -8.72
N HIS A 175 -10.28 25.31 -8.18
CA HIS A 175 -11.36 26.26 -8.00
C HIS A 175 -11.14 27.13 -6.76
N ALA A 176 -10.89 28.43 -6.96
CA ALA A 176 -10.56 29.36 -5.87
C ALA A 176 -11.61 29.40 -4.74
N GLY A 177 -12.90 29.33 -5.09
CA GLY A 177 -13.97 29.26 -4.08
C GLY A 177 -13.93 27.99 -3.24
N VAL A 178 -13.57 26.84 -3.84
CA VAL A 178 -13.46 25.57 -3.10
C VAL A 178 -12.25 25.64 -2.18
N ARG A 179 -11.11 26.16 -2.65
CA ARG A 179 -9.93 26.38 -1.81
C ARG A 179 -10.21 27.31 -0.64
N SER A 180 -10.96 28.39 -0.87
CA SER A 180 -11.37 29.31 0.20
C SER A 180 -12.24 28.61 1.24
N SER A 181 -13.24 27.83 0.81
CA SER A 181 -14.12 27.09 1.71
C SER A 181 -13.37 26.00 2.49
N MET A 182 -12.50 25.24 1.81
CA MET A 182 -11.64 24.25 2.44
C MET A 182 -10.74 24.91 3.47
N GLY A 183 -10.01 25.96 3.09
CA GLY A 183 -9.13 26.64 4.01
C GLY A 183 -9.86 27.15 5.27
N SER A 184 -11.06 27.75 5.14
CA SER A 184 -11.85 28.17 6.32
C SER A 184 -12.32 27.00 7.19
N MET A 185 -12.61 25.83 6.61
CA MET A 185 -12.99 24.62 7.36
C MET A 185 -11.80 23.92 8.01
N PHE A 186 -10.57 24.17 7.56
CA PHE A 186 -9.34 23.58 8.09
C PHE A 186 -8.47 24.63 8.83
N GLU A 187 -9.01 25.82 9.08
CA GLU A 187 -8.34 26.85 9.87
C GLU A 187 -8.58 26.61 11.37
N PRO A 188 -7.54 26.69 12.23
CA PRO A 188 -7.73 26.60 13.67
C PRO A 188 -8.71 27.69 14.16
N GLY A 189 -9.86 27.30 14.72
CA GLY A 189 -10.85 28.26 15.22
C GLY A 189 -12.29 27.85 14.96
N PHE A 190 -12.94 28.44 13.94
CA PHE A 190 -14.38 28.35 13.62
C PHE A 190 -14.86 26.93 13.22
N GLY A 191 -14.56 25.93 14.05
CA GLY A 191 -14.84 24.51 13.83
C GLY A 191 -13.75 23.74 13.09
N GLY A 192 -12.65 24.38 12.67
CA GLY A 192 -11.65 23.74 11.83
C GLY A 192 -10.60 22.92 12.58
N THR A 193 -10.09 21.89 11.88
CA THR A 193 -8.92 21.11 12.34
C THR A 193 -7.66 21.94 12.21
N ALA A 194 -6.63 21.72 13.05
CA ALA A 194 -5.41 22.53 13.02
C ALA A 194 -4.46 22.15 11.86
N GLN A 195 -4.95 22.14 10.62
CA GLN A 195 -4.08 21.98 9.45
C GLN A 195 -3.59 23.36 8.98
N GLN A 196 -2.39 23.40 8.40
CA GLN A 196 -1.91 24.63 7.79
C GLN A 196 -2.73 24.98 6.55
N TRP A 197 -2.88 26.28 6.29
CA TRP A 197 -3.63 26.76 5.14
C TRP A 197 -2.89 26.48 3.83
N GLY A 198 -3.49 25.64 2.98
CA GLY A 198 -3.44 25.66 1.51
C GLY A 198 -2.08 25.44 0.82
N PRO A 199 -2.07 24.94 -0.43
CA PRO A 199 -3.22 24.63 -1.29
C PRO A 199 -3.81 23.22 -1.08
N ASN A 200 -3.30 22.44 -0.13
CA ASN A 200 -3.61 21.01 0.01
C ASN A 200 -4.10 20.68 1.43
N TRP A 201 -5.05 19.76 1.54
CA TRP A 201 -5.68 19.38 2.82
C TRP A 201 -5.72 17.87 2.99
N GLY A 202 -5.39 17.39 4.19
CA GLY A 202 -5.48 15.98 4.55
C GLY A 202 -6.86 15.61 5.03
N LEU A 203 -7.53 14.69 4.33
CA LEU A 203 -8.72 14.01 4.80
C LEU A 203 -8.28 12.78 5.58
N PHE A 204 -8.64 12.71 6.87
CA PHE A 204 -8.20 11.64 7.77
C PHE A 204 -9.38 10.83 8.30
N ARG A 205 -9.30 9.50 8.20
CA ARG A 205 -10.23 8.56 8.83
C ARG A 205 -9.46 7.77 9.89
N PRO A 206 -9.72 7.96 11.20
CA PRO A 206 -8.91 7.40 12.30
C PRO A 206 -9.18 5.92 12.59
N TYR A 207 -9.93 5.22 11.74
CA TYR A 207 -10.30 3.82 11.96
C TYR A 207 -10.61 3.10 10.64
N HIS A 208 -10.50 1.78 10.71
CA HIS A 208 -11.04 0.83 9.74
C HIS A 208 -11.42 -0.43 10.53
N LEU A 209 -12.55 -1.06 10.24
CA LEU A 209 -13.12 -2.13 11.07
C LEU A 209 -12.90 -3.53 10.48
N ALA A 210 -11.90 -3.68 9.60
CA ALA A 210 -11.48 -4.94 9.00
C ALA A 210 -12.68 -5.74 8.46
N CYS A 211 -12.81 -7.00 8.87
CA CYS A 211 -13.87 -7.90 8.38
C CYS A 211 -15.30 -7.42 8.68
N VAL A 212 -15.50 -6.51 9.63
CA VAL A 212 -16.82 -5.97 9.99
C VAL A 212 -17.41 -5.14 8.84
N GLU A 213 -16.59 -4.50 8.00
CA GLU A 213 -17.08 -3.69 6.88
C GLU A 213 -17.23 -4.48 5.57
N VAL A 214 -16.76 -5.74 5.50
CA VAL A 214 -16.89 -6.59 4.30
C VAL A 214 -18.32 -6.65 3.74
N PRO A 215 -19.40 -6.73 4.54
CA PRO A 215 -20.77 -6.68 4.04
C PRO A 215 -21.07 -5.44 3.17
N MET A 216 -20.38 -4.32 3.36
CA MET A 216 -20.54 -3.12 2.52
C MET A 216 -20.10 -3.37 1.08
N SER A 217 -18.99 -4.08 0.88
CA SER A 217 -18.52 -4.45 -0.46
C SER A 217 -19.42 -5.48 -1.14
N VAL A 218 -19.98 -6.41 -0.36
CA VAL A 218 -20.99 -7.36 -0.86
C VAL A 218 -22.24 -6.61 -1.33
N ALA A 219 -22.76 -5.70 -0.49
CA ALA A 219 -23.95 -4.90 -0.81
C ALA A 219 -23.71 -4.03 -2.05
N ARG A 220 -22.56 -3.36 -2.15
CA ARG A 220 -22.19 -2.54 -3.31
C ARG A 220 -22.08 -3.37 -4.60
N ALA A 221 -21.47 -4.55 -4.53
CA ALA A 221 -21.35 -5.44 -5.67
C ALA A 221 -22.71 -5.98 -6.15
N VAL A 222 -23.58 -6.43 -5.23
CA VAL A 222 -24.86 -7.07 -5.56
C VAL A 222 -25.94 -6.05 -5.90
N LEU A 223 -26.07 -4.98 -5.14
CA LEU A 223 -27.16 -4.00 -5.29
C LEU A 223 -26.85 -2.93 -6.34
N GLN A 224 -25.57 -2.57 -6.52
CA GLN A 224 -25.17 -1.48 -7.42
C GLN A 224 -24.36 -1.96 -8.62
N GLY A 225 -23.94 -3.24 -8.66
CA GLY A 225 -23.04 -3.74 -9.71
C GLY A 225 -21.66 -3.08 -9.69
N ARG A 226 -21.25 -2.51 -8.55
CA ARG A 226 -20.00 -1.72 -8.42
C ARG A 226 -19.00 -2.40 -7.49
N PRO A 227 -17.70 -2.38 -7.84
CA PRO A 227 -16.66 -2.85 -6.93
C PRO A 227 -16.28 -1.76 -5.92
N THR A 228 -15.76 -2.21 -4.77
CA THR A 228 -14.87 -1.45 -3.91
C THR A 228 -13.46 -1.62 -4.47
N GLY A 229 -12.95 -0.54 -5.09
CA GLY A 229 -11.70 -0.55 -5.86
C GLY A 229 -11.82 -1.24 -7.22
N ASP A 230 -11.67 -0.47 -8.30
CA ASP A 230 -11.73 -0.96 -9.67
C ASP A 230 -10.32 -1.15 -10.25
N LEU A 231 -9.92 -2.40 -10.51
CA LEU A 231 -8.59 -2.77 -11.00
C LEU A 231 -8.45 -2.71 -12.53
N ARG A 232 -9.18 -1.82 -13.19
CA ARG A 232 -9.04 -1.62 -14.63
C ARG A 232 -7.71 -0.96 -14.96
N GLY A 233 -7.09 -1.43 -16.05
CA GLY A 233 -5.89 -0.81 -16.61
C GLY A 233 -4.55 -1.45 -16.19
N GLY A 234 -4.56 -2.60 -15.54
CA GLY A 234 -3.33 -3.34 -15.21
C GLY A 234 -2.62 -2.81 -13.96
N MET A 235 -1.30 -2.95 -13.90
CA MET A 235 -0.49 -2.59 -12.73
C MET A 235 0.21 -1.23 -12.93
N VAL A 236 0.28 -0.41 -11.88
CA VAL A 236 1.15 0.79 -11.82
C VAL A 236 2.21 0.69 -10.72
N ALA A 237 2.02 -0.22 -9.77
CA ALA A 237 3.01 -0.61 -8.77
C ALA A 237 3.16 -2.12 -8.67
N GLU A 238 4.35 -2.57 -8.31
CA GLU A 238 4.68 -3.95 -8.00
C GLU A 238 5.22 -4.05 -6.58
N LEU A 239 4.74 -5.01 -5.80
CA LEU A 239 5.42 -5.39 -4.56
C LEU A 239 6.60 -6.29 -4.91
N VAL A 240 7.84 -5.85 -4.65
CA VAL A 240 9.05 -6.60 -4.98
C VAL A 240 9.72 -7.18 -3.74
N ALA A 241 10.39 -8.32 -3.91
CA ALA A 241 11.18 -8.95 -2.85
C ALA A 241 12.53 -8.26 -2.63
N VAL A 242 12.86 -7.99 -1.37
CA VAL A 242 14.14 -7.41 -0.94
C VAL A 242 14.77 -8.29 0.12
N ALA A 243 16.08 -8.53 0.02
CA ALA A 243 16.80 -9.42 0.92
C ALA A 243 16.89 -8.83 2.34
N LYS A 244 16.39 -9.57 3.33
CA LYS A 244 16.44 -9.18 4.75
C LYS A 244 17.83 -9.33 5.37
N LYS A 245 18.66 -10.19 4.78
CA LYS A 245 20.03 -10.54 5.19
C LYS A 245 20.84 -10.89 3.94
N ASP A 246 22.15 -11.09 4.08
CA ASP A 246 22.95 -11.66 2.99
C ASP A 246 22.47 -13.09 2.68
N LEU A 247 22.08 -13.32 1.43
CA LEU A 247 21.60 -14.60 0.93
C LEU A 247 22.65 -15.26 0.06
N LYS A 248 22.73 -16.59 0.16
CA LYS A 248 23.66 -17.44 -0.60
C LYS A 248 22.89 -18.37 -1.55
N PRO A 249 23.53 -18.85 -2.61
CA PRO A 249 22.95 -19.91 -3.44
C PRO A 249 22.50 -21.09 -2.59
N GLY A 250 21.28 -21.57 -2.83
CA GLY A 250 20.64 -22.63 -2.08
C GLY A 250 19.73 -22.16 -0.95
N ASP A 251 19.82 -20.90 -0.49
CA ASP A 251 18.93 -20.36 0.54
C ASP A 251 17.47 -20.37 0.07
N GLU A 252 16.55 -20.75 0.96
CA GLU A 252 15.11 -20.73 0.71
C GLU A 252 14.50 -19.37 1.07
N LEU A 253 13.66 -18.86 0.18
CA LEU A 253 12.87 -17.67 0.38
C LEU A 253 11.54 -18.01 1.06
N ASP A 254 11.26 -17.31 2.16
CA ASP A 254 10.15 -17.63 3.04
C ASP A 254 9.00 -16.62 3.02
N GLY A 255 9.08 -15.58 2.19
CA GLY A 255 8.00 -14.60 2.00
C GLY A 255 7.74 -13.72 3.23
N ALA A 256 6.52 -13.16 3.33
CA ALA A 256 6.21 -12.10 4.29
C ALA A 256 6.44 -12.50 5.75
N GLY A 257 7.06 -11.59 6.52
CA GLY A 257 7.33 -11.77 7.95
C GLY A 257 8.33 -12.86 8.27
N GLY A 258 9.01 -13.40 7.25
CA GLY A 258 10.02 -14.44 7.38
C GLY A 258 11.39 -13.92 7.78
N TYR A 259 12.40 -14.77 7.58
CA TYR A 259 13.81 -14.55 7.90
C TYR A 259 14.64 -14.06 6.71
N THR A 260 14.15 -14.21 5.48
CA THR A 260 15.00 -14.04 4.29
C THR A 260 14.68 -12.81 3.45
N VAL A 261 13.42 -12.39 3.41
CA VAL A 261 12.97 -11.27 2.57
C VAL A 261 11.91 -10.41 3.27
N TYR A 262 11.83 -9.15 2.84
CA TYR A 262 10.71 -8.24 3.10
C TYR A 262 10.26 -7.61 1.78
N GLY A 263 9.05 -7.05 1.75
CA GLY A 263 8.45 -6.50 0.53
C GLY A 263 8.52 -4.97 0.49
N LEU A 264 8.88 -4.39 -0.66
CA LEU A 264 8.78 -2.95 -0.92
C LEU A 264 7.99 -2.70 -2.21
N SER A 265 7.12 -1.68 -2.21
CA SER A 265 6.43 -1.25 -3.43
C SER A 265 7.37 -0.49 -4.36
N GLU A 266 7.30 -0.77 -5.64
CA GLU A 266 8.09 -0.14 -6.70
C GLU A 266 7.16 0.25 -7.86
N ARG A 267 7.53 1.25 -8.66
CA ARG A 267 6.81 1.56 -9.89
C ARG A 267 6.83 0.33 -10.82
N TYR A 268 5.67 -0.07 -11.34
CA TYR A 268 5.56 -1.30 -12.14
C TYR A 268 6.49 -1.30 -13.36
N GLN A 269 6.65 -0.15 -14.02
CA GLN A 269 7.59 0.00 -15.13
C GLN A 269 9.05 -0.28 -14.72
N VAL A 270 9.50 0.24 -13.57
CA VAL A 270 10.85 0.00 -13.06
C VAL A 270 11.03 -1.47 -12.70
N ALA A 271 10.04 -2.09 -12.05
CA ALA A 271 10.06 -3.51 -11.71
C ALA A 271 10.16 -4.40 -12.96
N ARG A 272 9.38 -4.07 -14.02
CA ARG A 272 9.43 -4.72 -15.34
C ARG A 272 10.79 -4.60 -16.01
N GLU A 273 11.29 -3.37 -16.15
CA GLU A 273 12.57 -3.09 -16.84
C GLU A 273 13.75 -3.77 -16.16
N ARG A 274 13.75 -3.79 -14.82
CA ARG A 274 14.81 -4.41 -14.02
C ARG A 274 14.55 -5.89 -13.71
N ARG A 275 13.47 -6.47 -14.25
CA ARG A 275 13.07 -7.86 -14.01
C ARG A 275 13.02 -8.22 -12.51
N LEU A 276 12.58 -7.28 -11.68
CA LEU A 276 12.47 -7.49 -10.23
C LEU A 276 11.49 -8.63 -9.94
N LEU A 277 11.77 -9.41 -8.90
CA LEU A 277 10.96 -10.54 -8.48
C LEU A 277 9.70 -10.03 -7.76
N PRO A 278 8.48 -10.24 -8.31
CA PRO A 278 7.25 -9.92 -7.60
C PRO A 278 7.17 -10.79 -6.33
N PHE A 279 6.82 -10.15 -5.23
CA PHE A 279 6.92 -10.73 -3.89
C PHE A 279 6.12 -12.02 -3.72
N GLY A 280 5.00 -12.17 -4.43
CA GLY A 280 4.20 -13.40 -4.43
C GLY A 280 4.97 -14.65 -4.89
N PHE A 281 6.04 -14.49 -5.67
CA PHE A 281 6.92 -15.57 -6.13
C PHE A 281 8.15 -15.78 -5.24
N ALA A 282 8.30 -14.98 -4.17
CA ALA A 282 9.32 -15.24 -3.15
C ALA A 282 8.91 -16.41 -2.24
N TYR A 283 7.62 -16.75 -2.14
CA TYR A 283 7.20 -17.88 -1.33
C TYR A 283 7.73 -19.20 -1.89
N ARG A 284 8.58 -19.90 -1.12
CA ARG A 284 9.23 -21.17 -1.49
C ARG A 284 10.19 -21.07 -2.67
N GLY A 285 10.60 -19.85 -3.04
CA GLY A 285 11.67 -19.65 -4.01
C GLY A 285 13.01 -20.13 -3.42
N ARG A 286 13.97 -20.48 -4.27
CA ARG A 286 15.35 -20.80 -3.85
C ARG A 286 16.32 -19.87 -4.54
N LEU A 287 17.33 -19.39 -3.83
CA LEU A 287 18.37 -18.54 -4.43
C LEU A 287 19.29 -19.36 -5.32
N LYS A 288 19.54 -18.84 -6.51
CA LYS A 288 20.53 -19.36 -7.46
C LYS A 288 21.87 -18.62 -7.34
N ARG A 289 21.83 -17.35 -6.92
CA ARG A 289 22.99 -16.46 -6.81
C ARG A 289 23.02 -15.79 -5.45
N ALA A 290 24.19 -15.31 -5.04
CA ALA A 290 24.29 -14.51 -3.83
C ALA A 290 23.62 -13.14 -4.03
N VAL A 291 22.88 -12.69 -3.02
CA VAL A 291 22.19 -11.39 -2.99
C VAL A 291 22.52 -10.74 -1.65
N ALA A 292 23.02 -9.50 -1.69
CA ALA A 292 23.38 -8.79 -0.47
C ALA A 292 22.13 -8.35 0.31
N ARG A 293 22.27 -8.16 1.63
CA ARG A 293 21.23 -7.51 2.45
C ARG A 293 20.79 -6.19 1.81
N ASP A 294 19.49 -5.91 1.85
CA ASP A 294 18.81 -4.73 1.30
C ASP A 294 18.85 -4.60 -0.23
N GLN A 295 19.37 -5.62 -0.93
CA GLN A 295 19.28 -5.70 -2.37
C GLN A 295 17.91 -6.28 -2.80
N ALA A 296 17.24 -5.61 -3.75
CA ALA A 296 16.04 -6.17 -4.37
C ALA A 296 16.40 -7.35 -5.27
N LEU A 297 15.61 -8.42 -5.16
CA LEU A 297 15.77 -9.64 -5.93
C LEU A 297 15.19 -9.45 -7.33
N SER A 298 15.80 -10.11 -8.31
CA SER A 298 15.31 -10.25 -9.67
C SER A 298 14.93 -11.70 -9.98
N TRP A 299 14.22 -11.90 -11.08
CA TRP A 299 13.95 -13.23 -11.62
C TRP A 299 15.23 -14.03 -11.93
N ASP A 300 16.36 -13.35 -12.15
CA ASP A 300 17.62 -14.00 -12.50
C ASP A 300 18.39 -14.50 -11.24
N ASP A 301 17.96 -14.08 -10.05
CA ASP A 301 18.55 -14.46 -8.76
C ASP A 301 17.95 -15.73 -8.17
N VAL A 302 16.75 -16.12 -8.61
CA VAL A 302 16.01 -17.27 -8.07
C VAL A 302 15.91 -18.44 -9.03
N GLU A 303 15.83 -19.64 -8.47
CA GLU A 303 15.41 -20.85 -9.17
C GLU A 303 13.92 -20.70 -9.49
N GLY A 304 13.60 -20.45 -10.76
CA GLY A 304 12.22 -20.24 -11.18
C GLY A 304 11.48 -21.57 -11.32
N GLU A 305 10.54 -21.86 -10.42
CA GLU A 305 9.32 -22.53 -10.88
C GLU A 305 8.48 -21.50 -11.64
N GLN A 306 8.80 -21.35 -12.92
CA GLN A 306 7.99 -20.62 -13.91
C GLN A 306 6.79 -21.48 -14.34
N SER A 307 6.10 -22.05 -13.37
CA SER A 307 5.05 -23.04 -13.54
C SER A 307 3.98 -22.86 -12.48
N GLY A 308 2.81 -23.44 -12.74
CA GLY A 308 1.68 -23.40 -11.82
C GLY A 308 0.75 -22.21 -12.05
N PHE A 309 -0.42 -22.31 -11.41
CA PHE A 309 -1.57 -21.47 -11.72
C PHE A 309 -1.34 -19.97 -11.50
N LEU A 310 -0.64 -19.59 -10.42
CA LEU A 310 -0.34 -18.18 -10.14
C LEU A 310 0.57 -17.57 -11.22
N TYR A 311 1.59 -18.34 -11.66
CA TYR A 311 2.49 -17.91 -12.71
C TYR A 311 1.77 -17.80 -14.07
N GLU A 312 0.93 -18.77 -14.40
CA GLU A 312 0.11 -18.74 -15.63
C GLU A 312 -0.81 -17.51 -15.68
N LEU A 313 -1.51 -17.22 -14.58
CA LEU A 313 -2.33 -16.01 -14.45
C LEU A 313 -1.49 -14.74 -14.59
N ARG A 314 -0.32 -14.70 -13.96
CA ARG A 314 0.58 -13.54 -14.06
C ARG A 314 1.07 -13.33 -15.50
N GLN A 315 1.43 -14.39 -16.21
CA GLN A 315 1.83 -14.32 -17.61
C GLN A 315 0.70 -13.84 -18.51
N GLU A 316 -0.54 -14.29 -18.26
CA GLU A 316 -1.72 -13.80 -18.98
C GLU A 316 -1.96 -12.31 -18.70
N GLN A 317 -1.85 -11.90 -17.42
CA GLN A 317 -1.95 -10.50 -17.02
C GLN A 317 -0.92 -9.64 -17.75
N ASP A 318 0.35 -10.03 -17.70
CA ASP A 318 1.43 -9.28 -18.31
C ASP A 318 1.23 -9.17 -19.83
N ARG A 319 0.75 -10.22 -20.52
CA ARG A 319 0.43 -10.14 -21.96
C ARG A 319 -0.75 -9.23 -22.29
N LEU A 320 -1.74 -9.15 -21.40
CA LEU A 320 -2.96 -8.37 -21.65
C LEU A 320 -2.74 -6.87 -21.40
N PHE A 321 -1.91 -6.52 -20.41
CA PHE A 321 -1.72 -5.14 -19.95
C PHE A 321 -0.33 -4.56 -20.27
N SER A 322 0.53 -5.29 -20.98
CA SER A 322 1.82 -4.80 -21.50
C SER A 322 1.70 -3.90 -22.71
#